data_AF-A0A3A6R0E7-F1
#
_entry.id   AF-A0A3A6R0E7-F1
#
_cell.length_a   1.000
_cell.length_b   1.000
_cell.length_c   1.000
_cell.angle_alpha   90.00
_cell.angle_beta   90.00
_cell.angle_gamma   90.00
#
_symmetry.space_group_name_H-M   'P 1'
#
loop_
_entity.id
_entity.type
_entity.pdbx_description
1 polymer ?
#
loop_
_entity_poly.entity_id
_entity_poly.type
_entity_poly.pdbx_seq_one_letter_code
_entity_poly.pdbx_strand_id
1 'polypeptide(L)'
;MKKRKLPIPLVLLTPIVLLVIVIIAGIYRFSLTDEEIMAKFPAHVVEYDPIVRDLFSINSPNPWTIAIPETHAFALINQFESGIASGNYSSGAERGVVSIDSRFLTQVDGNKISGNVLNEAIAVMSVSNQGSGLFYYLVMFRYDDARQRMVLTDEVLLGDRIDVSMLKVQDAEVAVVFYQHAPQQPMAEKPNQKMELKFTLTEDHSFKTVE
;
A
#
# COMPACT_ATOMS: atom_id res chain seq x y z
N MET A 1 -74.59 11.30 -20.69
CA MET A 1 -73.20 10.76 -20.72
C MET A 1 -72.42 11.50 -21.82
N LYS A 2 -71.52 12.40 -21.45
CA LYS A 2 -70.81 13.33 -22.36
C LYS A 2 -69.61 12.60 -22.97
N LYS A 3 -69.71 12.13 -24.23
CA LYS A 3 -68.60 11.47 -24.93
C LYS A 3 -67.51 12.51 -25.26
N ARG A 4 -66.45 12.56 -24.44
CA ARG A 4 -65.23 13.32 -24.75
C ARG A 4 -64.56 12.66 -25.95
N LYS A 5 -64.75 13.22 -27.15
CA LYS A 5 -63.97 12.83 -28.33
C LYS A 5 -62.54 13.27 -28.07
N LEU A 6 -61.63 12.32 -27.88
CA LEU A 6 -60.19 12.62 -27.92
C LEU A 6 -59.90 13.26 -29.28
N PRO A 7 -59.27 14.44 -29.36
CA PRO A 7 -58.90 15.03 -30.62
C PRO A 7 -57.84 14.12 -31.25
N ILE A 8 -58.29 13.25 -32.16
CA ILE A 8 -57.48 12.36 -33.00
C ILE A 8 -56.21 13.03 -33.56
N PRO A 9 -56.21 14.32 -33.98
CA PRO A 9 -54.97 14.99 -34.40
C PRO A 9 -53.95 15.22 -33.27
N LEU A 10 -54.38 15.37 -32.01
CA LEU A 10 -53.48 15.63 -30.87
C LEU A 10 -52.76 14.35 -30.40
N VAL A 11 -53.46 13.21 -30.39
CA VAL A 11 -52.88 11.92 -29.97
C VAL A 11 -51.81 11.44 -30.95
N LEU A 12 -51.96 11.76 -32.24
CA LEU A 12 -50.96 11.47 -33.27
C LEU A 12 -49.76 12.45 -33.23
N LEU A 13 -49.96 13.66 -32.71
CA LEU A 13 -48.90 14.68 -32.60
C LEU A 13 -47.90 14.35 -31.49
N THR A 14 -48.37 13.83 -30.36
CA THR A 14 -47.52 13.49 -29.20
C THR A 14 -46.32 12.60 -29.53
N PRO A 15 -46.45 11.46 -30.23
CA PRO A 15 -45.30 10.61 -30.57
C PRO A 15 -44.35 11.29 -31.56
N ILE A 16 -44.85 12.12 -32.48
CA ILE A 16 -44.03 12.85 -33.45
C ILE A 16 -43.17 13.89 -32.75
N VAL A 17 -43.76 14.66 -31.83
CA VAL A 17 -43.02 15.65 -31.03
C VAL A 17 -41.96 14.96 -30.17
N LEU A 18 -42.30 13.82 -29.55
CA LEU A 18 -41.36 13.05 -28.75
C LEU A 18 -40.19 12.52 -29.60
N LEU A 19 -40.46 12.04 -30.82
CA LEU A 19 -39.44 11.60 -31.76
C LEU A 19 -38.51 12.74 -32.17
N VAL A 20 -39.04 13.93 -32.44
CA VAL A 20 -38.23 15.13 -32.75
C VAL A 20 -37.31 15.49 -31.58
N ILE A 21 -37.80 15.45 -30.35
CA ILE A 21 -36.99 15.72 -29.15
C ILE A 21 -35.83 14.73 -29.03
N VAL A 22 -36.10 13.43 -29.25
CA VAL A 22 -35.06 12.39 -29.21
C VAL A 22 -34.02 12.58 -30.30
N ILE A 23 -34.44 12.96 -31.52
CA ILE A 23 -33.51 13.26 -32.62
C ILE A 23 -32.63 14.45 -32.28
N ILE A 24 -33.19 15.54 -31.76
CA ILE A 24 -32.42 16.74 -31.36
C ILE A 24 -31.42 16.38 -30.25
N ALA A 25 -31.84 15.62 -29.25
CA ALA A 25 -30.95 15.16 -28.17
C ALA A 25 -29.83 14.25 -28.70
N GLY A 26 -30.14 13.39 -29.67
CA GLY A 26 -29.17 12.55 -30.36
C GLY A 26 -28.14 13.39 -31.14
N ILE A 27 -28.61 14.32 -31.97
CA ILE A 27 -27.73 15.24 -32.73
C ILE A 27 -26.84 16.02 -31.78
N TYR A 28 -27.38 16.58 -30.70
CA TYR A 28 -26.58 17.29 -29.70
C TYR A 28 -25.49 16.40 -29.10
N ARG A 29 -25.84 15.16 -28.71
CA ARG A 29 -24.87 14.17 -28.17
C ARG A 29 -23.80 13.79 -29.20
N PHE A 30 -24.16 13.63 -30.47
CA PHE A 30 -23.23 13.26 -31.54
C PHE A 30 -22.46 14.46 -32.14
N SER A 31 -22.89 15.69 -31.85
CA SER A 31 -22.20 16.92 -32.28
C SER A 31 -21.12 17.39 -31.30
N LEU A 32 -21.15 16.90 -30.05
CA LEU A 32 -20.09 17.13 -29.09
C LEU A 32 -18.84 16.40 -29.56
N THR A 33 -17.75 17.14 -29.75
CA THR A 33 -16.44 16.55 -30.04
C THR A 33 -15.86 15.92 -28.77
N ASP A 34 -15.01 14.90 -28.90
CA ASP A 34 -14.37 14.24 -27.75
C ASP A 34 -13.62 15.24 -26.86
N GLU A 35 -13.15 16.36 -27.42
CA GLU A 35 -12.48 17.45 -26.70
C GLU A 35 -13.41 18.24 -25.77
N GLU A 36 -14.65 18.52 -26.19
CA GLU A 36 -15.68 19.14 -25.33
C GLU A 36 -16.18 18.18 -24.24
N ILE A 37 -16.14 16.87 -24.50
CA ILE A 37 -16.43 15.84 -23.51
C ILE A 37 -15.30 15.83 -22.45
N MET A 38 -14.03 15.81 -22.87
CA MET A 38 -12.87 15.88 -21.96
C MET A 38 -12.79 17.21 -21.19
N ALA A 39 -13.27 18.32 -21.76
CA ALA A 39 -13.37 19.60 -21.05
C ALA A 39 -14.46 19.59 -19.97
N LYS A 40 -15.52 18.78 -20.13
CA LYS A 40 -16.64 18.65 -19.17
C LYS A 40 -16.38 17.63 -18.06
N PHE A 41 -15.43 16.72 -18.28
CA PHE A 41 -14.94 15.79 -17.27
C PHE A 41 -13.49 16.15 -16.97
N PRO A 42 -13.21 17.07 -16.02
CA PRO A 42 -11.83 17.40 -15.67
C PRO A 42 -11.11 16.08 -15.37
N ALA A 43 -10.03 15.83 -16.11
CA ALA A 43 -9.16 14.70 -15.86
C ALA A 43 -8.90 14.66 -14.36
N HIS A 44 -9.38 13.62 -13.68
CA HIS A 44 -9.09 13.45 -12.26
C HIS A 44 -7.57 13.44 -12.16
N VAL A 45 -7.01 14.48 -11.54
CA VAL A 45 -5.59 14.51 -11.23
C VAL A 45 -5.37 13.35 -10.28
N VAL A 46 -4.75 12.30 -10.78
CA VAL A 46 -4.42 11.14 -9.98
C VAL A 46 -3.38 11.62 -8.97
N GLU A 47 -3.81 11.81 -7.73
CA GLU A 47 -2.92 12.14 -6.62
C GLU A 47 -2.23 10.85 -6.18
N TYR A 48 -0.90 10.88 -6.18
CA TYR A 48 -0.08 9.74 -5.78
C TYR A 48 0.29 9.86 -4.31
N ASP A 49 0.38 8.71 -3.62
CA ASP A 49 0.84 8.63 -2.24
C ASP A 49 2.29 9.15 -2.15
N PRO A 50 2.54 10.25 -1.42
CA PRO A 50 3.86 10.84 -1.34
C PRO A 50 4.86 9.97 -0.58
N ILE A 51 4.42 9.20 0.41
CA ILE A 51 5.30 8.32 1.20
C ILE A 51 5.76 7.15 0.34
N VAL A 52 4.87 6.56 -0.46
CA VAL A 52 5.24 5.48 -1.38
C VAL A 52 6.24 5.98 -2.42
N ARG A 53 5.99 7.16 -2.97
CA ARG A 53 6.89 7.76 -3.96
C ARG A 53 8.26 8.06 -3.35
N ASP A 54 8.31 8.63 -2.15
CA ASP A 54 9.56 9.07 -1.56
C ASP A 54 10.41 7.88 -1.04
N LEU A 55 9.79 6.81 -0.54
CA LEU A 55 10.51 5.61 -0.06
C LEU A 55 10.83 4.59 -1.15
N PHE A 56 9.90 4.35 -2.06
CA PHE A 56 10.01 3.28 -3.05
C PHE A 56 10.24 3.79 -4.48
N SER A 57 10.17 5.11 -4.72
CA SER A 57 10.23 5.70 -6.07
C SER A 57 9.10 5.21 -7.00
N ILE A 58 7.93 4.89 -6.43
CA ILE A 58 6.76 4.36 -7.15
C ILE A 58 5.59 5.33 -7.06
N ASN A 59 4.93 5.58 -8.19
CA ASN A 59 3.71 6.38 -8.24
C ASN A 59 2.49 5.48 -7.94
N SER A 60 2.13 5.38 -6.66
CA SER A 60 0.95 4.63 -6.22
C SER A 60 -0.25 5.55 -6.05
N PRO A 61 -1.36 5.36 -6.77
CA PRO A 61 -2.58 6.15 -6.57
C PRO A 61 -3.33 5.74 -5.29
N ASN A 62 -3.01 4.55 -4.75
CA ASN A 62 -3.63 4.05 -3.53
C ASN A 62 -2.71 4.27 -2.32
N PRO A 63 -3.32 4.53 -1.15
CA PRO A 63 -2.57 4.75 0.08
C PRO A 63 -1.80 3.50 0.50
N TRP A 64 -0.64 3.71 1.14
CA TRP A 64 0.12 2.60 1.69
C TRP A 64 -0.52 2.05 2.96
N THR A 65 -0.91 0.78 2.90
CA THR A 65 -1.42 0.05 4.06
C THR A 65 -0.56 -1.17 4.36
N ILE A 66 -0.31 -1.41 5.64
CA ILE A 66 0.49 -2.54 6.12
C ILE A 66 -0.39 -3.45 6.97
N ALA A 67 -0.36 -4.75 6.68
CA ALA A 67 -0.96 -5.77 7.55
C ALA A 67 -0.09 -5.91 8.81
N ILE A 68 -0.70 -5.88 9.98
CA ILE A 68 0.04 -5.96 11.24
C ILE A 68 0.26 -7.42 11.62
N PRO A 69 1.52 -7.89 11.78
CA PRO A 69 1.84 -9.27 12.13
C PRO A 69 1.08 -9.74 13.38
N GLU A 70 0.73 -11.03 13.43
CA GLU A 70 -0.01 -11.66 14.54
C GLU A 70 -1.40 -11.06 14.82
N THR A 71 -1.92 -10.21 13.93
CA THR A 71 -3.26 -9.61 14.06
C THR A 71 -4.03 -9.65 12.75
N HIS A 72 -5.29 -9.19 12.78
CA HIS A 72 -6.11 -8.98 11.59
C HIS A 72 -6.23 -7.49 11.21
N ALA A 73 -5.43 -6.63 11.83
CA ALA A 73 -5.50 -5.19 11.60
C ALA A 73 -4.62 -4.74 10.44
N PHE A 74 -4.99 -3.60 9.86
CA PHE A 74 -4.18 -2.88 8.90
C PHE A 74 -3.89 -1.48 9.45
N ALA A 75 -2.66 -1.01 9.28
CA ALA A 75 -2.29 0.37 9.50
C ALA A 75 -2.25 1.13 8.18
N LEU A 76 -2.80 2.33 8.17
CA LEU A 76 -2.57 3.31 7.12
C LEU A 76 -1.29 4.08 7.46
N ILE A 77 -0.29 4.04 6.56
CA ILE A 77 0.94 4.80 6.71
C ILE A 77 0.69 6.19 6.15
N ASN A 78 0.66 7.19 7.02
CA ASN A 78 0.29 8.56 6.68
C ASN A 78 1.16 9.63 7.33
N GLN A 79 2.19 9.21 8.08
CA GLN A 79 3.18 10.08 8.68
C GLN A 79 4.55 9.70 8.14
N PHE A 80 5.34 10.69 7.75
CA PHE A 80 6.74 10.50 7.36
C PHE A 80 7.55 11.68 7.88
N GLU A 81 8.30 11.44 8.96
CA GLU A 81 9.08 12.47 9.63
C GLU A 81 10.44 11.90 10.05
N SER A 82 11.51 12.68 9.87
CA SER A 82 12.88 12.29 10.25
C SER A 82 13.34 10.94 9.70
N GLY A 83 12.85 10.56 8.51
CA GLY A 83 13.17 9.28 7.87
C GLY A 83 12.41 8.07 8.44
N ILE A 84 11.37 8.30 9.26
CA ILE A 84 10.52 7.24 9.80
C ILE A 84 9.13 7.41 9.20
N ALA A 85 8.64 6.37 8.51
CA ALA A 85 7.26 6.29 8.06
C ALA A 85 6.43 5.53 9.08
N SER A 86 5.29 6.05 9.49
CA SER A 86 4.48 5.46 10.55
C SER A 86 2.98 5.56 10.31
N GLY A 87 2.25 4.68 11.00
CA GLY A 87 0.80 4.60 10.96
C GLY A 87 0.25 3.98 12.24
N ASN A 88 -0.93 4.43 12.65
CA ASN A 88 -1.64 3.84 13.79
C ASN A 88 -2.47 2.64 13.34
N TYR A 89 -2.61 1.64 14.22
CA TYR A 89 -3.55 0.52 14.03
C TYR A 89 -4.43 0.29 15.24
N SER A 90 -5.54 -0.41 15.01
CA SER A 90 -6.44 -0.91 16.05
C SER A 90 -6.93 -2.31 15.68
N SER A 91 -6.74 -3.28 16.57
CA SER A 91 -7.23 -4.66 16.47
C SER A 91 -8.09 -4.98 17.69
N GLY A 92 -9.41 -4.73 17.59
CA GLY A 92 -10.31 -4.85 18.73
C GLY A 92 -9.91 -3.93 19.88
N ALA A 93 -9.45 -4.52 20.99
CA ALA A 93 -8.97 -3.78 22.17
C ALA A 93 -7.50 -3.33 22.06
N GLU A 94 -6.71 -3.97 21.18
CA GLU A 94 -5.31 -3.63 20.98
C GLU A 94 -5.20 -2.41 20.05
N ARG A 95 -4.29 -1.48 20.39
CA ARG A 95 -3.92 -0.36 19.53
C ARG A 95 -2.42 -0.20 19.56
N GLY A 96 -1.89 0.43 18.52
CA GLY A 96 -0.46 0.56 18.40
C GLY A 96 -0.05 1.39 17.22
N VAL A 97 1.26 1.38 16.99
CA VAL A 97 1.93 2.12 15.92
C VAL A 97 2.82 1.14 15.19
N VAL A 98 2.72 1.14 13.87
CA VAL A 98 3.73 0.54 13.01
C VAL A 98 4.66 1.65 12.53
N SER A 99 5.95 1.36 12.44
CA SER A 99 6.96 2.31 11.96
C SER A 99 7.99 1.59 11.11
N ILE A 100 8.46 2.27 10.07
CA ILE A 100 9.46 1.80 9.11
C ILE A 100 10.55 2.86 9.07
N ASP A 101 11.76 2.44 9.38
CA ASP A 101 12.93 3.32 9.32
C ASP A 101 13.56 3.23 7.92
N SER A 102 13.52 4.33 7.19
CA SER A 102 14.08 4.43 5.83
C SER A 102 15.59 4.12 5.77
N ARG A 103 16.32 4.22 6.89
CA ARG A 103 17.74 3.85 6.97
C ARG A 103 17.96 2.35 6.76
N PHE A 104 16.94 1.54 7.10
CA PHE A 104 16.94 0.10 6.93
C PHE A 104 15.89 -0.30 5.90
N LEU A 105 15.80 0.45 4.80
CA LEU A 105 15.00 0.11 3.63
C LEU A 105 15.92 -0.04 2.43
N THR A 106 15.77 -1.12 1.67
CA THR A 106 16.59 -1.40 0.49
C THR A 106 15.72 -1.99 -0.61
N GLN A 107 15.77 -1.39 -1.80
CA GLN A 107 15.10 -1.95 -2.98
C GLN A 107 15.80 -3.23 -3.43
N VAL A 108 15.00 -4.21 -3.83
CA VAL A 108 15.47 -5.51 -4.31
C VAL A 108 15.40 -5.54 -5.82
N ASP A 109 16.47 -5.98 -6.46
CA ASP A 109 16.48 -6.21 -7.90
C ASP A 109 15.86 -7.59 -8.19
N GLY A 110 14.54 -7.62 -8.41
CA GLY A 110 13.79 -8.85 -8.64
C GLY A 110 14.32 -9.71 -9.81
N ASN A 111 15.02 -9.10 -10.79
CA ASN A 111 15.63 -9.85 -11.89
C ASN A 111 16.71 -10.82 -11.41
N LYS A 112 17.37 -10.51 -10.29
CA LYS A 112 18.45 -11.34 -9.75
C LYS A 112 17.93 -12.53 -8.94
N ILE A 113 16.66 -12.52 -8.53
CA ILE A 113 16.05 -13.56 -7.70
C ILE A 113 15.25 -14.52 -8.58
N SER A 114 14.30 -14.00 -9.36
CA SER A 114 13.36 -14.81 -10.15
C SER A 114 13.30 -14.43 -11.63
N GLY A 115 14.19 -13.56 -12.10
CA GLY A 115 14.24 -13.13 -13.50
C GLY A 115 13.10 -12.19 -13.93
N ASN A 116 12.31 -11.67 -12.98
CA ASN A 116 11.23 -10.72 -13.23
C ASN A 116 11.53 -9.37 -12.57
N VAL A 117 11.23 -8.27 -13.26
CA VAL A 117 11.31 -6.92 -12.68
C VAL A 117 10.15 -6.75 -11.69
N LEU A 118 10.39 -7.06 -10.43
CA LEU A 118 9.46 -6.81 -9.35
C LEU A 118 9.93 -5.59 -8.55
N ASN A 119 9.01 -4.66 -8.34
CA ASN A 119 9.22 -3.50 -7.49
C ASN A 119 9.10 -3.95 -6.03
N GLU A 120 10.18 -4.54 -5.53
CA GLU A 120 10.28 -5.09 -4.20
C GLU A 120 11.24 -4.29 -3.34
N ALA A 121 10.97 -4.28 -2.04
CA ALA A 121 11.82 -3.63 -1.07
C ALA A 121 11.80 -4.42 0.22
N ILE A 122 12.98 -4.58 0.82
CA ILE A 122 13.14 -5.16 2.14
C ILE A 122 13.34 -4.03 3.11
N ALA A 123 12.68 -4.10 4.25
CA ALA A 123 12.86 -3.13 5.31
C ALA A 123 12.88 -3.76 6.70
N VAL A 124 13.27 -2.96 7.69
CA VAL A 124 12.98 -3.25 9.10
C VAL A 124 11.77 -2.44 9.53
N MET A 125 10.76 -3.16 10.03
CA MET A 125 9.52 -2.62 10.56
C MET A 125 9.45 -2.85 12.07
N SER A 126 9.01 -1.86 12.82
CA SER A 126 8.71 -2.01 14.24
C SER A 126 7.21 -1.87 14.50
N VAL A 127 6.67 -2.70 15.39
CA VAL A 127 5.27 -2.67 15.83
C VAL A 127 5.25 -2.52 17.35
N SER A 128 4.67 -1.42 17.82
CA SER A 128 4.38 -1.21 19.25
C SER A 128 2.90 -1.40 19.51
N ASN A 129 2.53 -1.87 20.70
CA ASN A 129 1.14 -1.89 21.17
C ASN A 129 0.94 -1.01 22.41
N GLN A 130 -0.28 -0.96 22.97
CA GLN A 130 -0.58 -0.21 24.21
C GLN A 130 0.16 -0.72 25.46
N GLY A 131 0.82 -1.88 25.36
CA GLY A 131 1.69 -2.39 26.40
C GLY A 131 3.07 -1.73 26.35
N SER A 132 4.07 -2.49 26.78
CA SER A 132 5.46 -2.02 26.74
C SER A 132 6.23 -2.57 25.53
N GLY A 133 5.69 -3.57 24.83
CA GLY A 133 6.40 -4.31 23.78
C GLY A 133 6.66 -3.47 22.53
N LEU A 134 7.83 -3.67 21.93
CA LEU A 134 8.23 -3.07 20.65
C LEU A 134 8.92 -4.14 19.82
N PHE A 135 8.16 -4.78 18.95
CA PHE A 135 8.61 -5.91 18.16
C PHE A 135 9.16 -5.44 16.83
N TYR A 136 10.32 -5.96 16.44
CA TYR A 136 10.96 -5.66 15.17
C TYR A 136 10.85 -6.86 14.24
N TYR A 137 10.56 -6.57 12.98
CA TYR A 137 10.37 -7.53 11.91
C TYR A 137 11.25 -7.14 10.73
N LEU A 138 11.86 -8.14 10.10
CA LEU A 138 12.34 -8.02 8.74
C LEU A 138 11.13 -8.24 7.84
N VAL A 139 10.87 -7.30 6.93
CA VAL A 139 9.69 -7.33 6.08
C VAL A 139 10.05 -7.19 4.62
N MET A 140 9.25 -7.82 3.77
CA MET A 140 9.29 -7.61 2.33
C MET A 140 8.00 -6.91 1.88
N PHE A 141 8.19 -5.82 1.14
CA PHE A 141 7.12 -5.14 0.44
C PHE A 141 7.24 -5.38 -1.05
N ARG A 142 6.09 -5.52 -1.71
CA ARG A 142 5.98 -5.61 -3.17
C ARG A 142 4.91 -4.66 -3.67
N TYR A 143 5.16 -4.02 -4.80
CA TYR A 143 4.11 -3.32 -5.51
C TYR A 143 3.21 -4.31 -6.26
N ASP A 144 1.92 -4.29 -5.95
CA ASP A 144 0.91 -5.06 -6.66
C ASP A 144 0.34 -4.20 -7.79
N ASP A 145 0.77 -4.45 -9.03
CA ASP A 145 0.32 -3.70 -10.21
C ASP A 145 -1.19 -3.83 -10.46
N ALA A 146 -1.80 -4.97 -10.15
CA ALA A 146 -3.25 -5.16 -10.36
C ALA A 146 -4.06 -4.31 -9.38
N ARG A 147 -3.56 -4.14 -8.16
CA ARG A 147 -4.19 -3.33 -7.11
C ARG A 147 -3.60 -1.93 -7.00
N GLN A 148 -2.59 -1.60 -7.80
CA GLN A 148 -1.88 -0.32 -7.81
C GLN A 148 -1.49 0.15 -6.40
N ARG A 149 -0.89 -0.73 -5.59
CA ARG A 149 -0.53 -0.42 -4.19
C ARG A 149 0.66 -1.24 -3.69
N MET A 150 1.41 -0.68 -2.74
CA MET A 150 2.41 -1.44 -1.97
C MET A 150 1.74 -2.38 -0.97
N VAL A 151 2.16 -3.64 -0.93
CA VAL A 151 1.67 -4.66 0.00
C VAL A 151 2.83 -5.33 0.74
N LEU A 152 2.61 -5.71 1.99
CA LEU A 152 3.47 -6.63 2.72
C LEU A 152 3.29 -8.04 2.15
N THR A 153 4.38 -8.72 1.82
CA THR A 153 4.34 -10.08 1.23
C THR A 153 4.96 -11.15 2.11
N ASP A 154 5.93 -10.77 2.94
CA ASP A 154 6.55 -11.67 3.89
C ASP A 154 7.11 -10.91 5.10
N GLU A 155 7.20 -11.60 6.23
CA GLU A 155 7.70 -11.05 7.47
C GLU A 155 8.39 -12.10 8.34
N VAL A 156 9.46 -11.69 9.03
CA VAL A 156 10.17 -12.52 10.01
C VAL A 156 10.42 -11.70 11.27
N LEU A 157 10.04 -12.23 12.43
CA LEU A 157 10.33 -11.61 13.72
C LEU A 157 11.84 -11.61 14.00
N LEU A 158 12.39 -10.42 14.24
CA LEU A 158 13.79 -10.22 14.65
C LEU A 158 13.94 -10.23 16.18
N GLY A 159 12.98 -9.64 16.91
CA GLY A 159 12.99 -9.62 18.38
C GLY A 159 12.19 -8.48 19.01
N ASP A 160 12.25 -8.36 20.34
CA ASP A 160 11.64 -7.29 21.14
C ASP A 160 12.71 -6.29 21.59
N ARG A 161 12.46 -4.98 21.41
CA ARG A 161 13.33 -3.85 21.78
C ARG A 161 14.79 -4.01 21.36
N ILE A 162 15.02 -4.45 20.12
CA ILE A 162 16.36 -4.55 19.55
C ILE A 162 16.88 -3.21 19.05
N ASP A 163 18.20 -3.09 18.93
CA ASP A 163 18.87 -1.97 18.27
C ASP A 163 19.47 -2.43 16.94
N VAL A 164 18.81 -2.09 15.83
CA VAL A 164 19.25 -2.50 14.50
C VAL A 164 20.45 -1.66 14.07
N SER A 165 21.54 -2.35 13.77
CA SER A 165 22.79 -1.73 13.33
C SER A 165 22.93 -1.71 11.81
N MET A 166 22.47 -2.75 11.13
CA MET A 166 22.69 -2.91 9.69
C MET A 166 21.61 -3.81 9.08
N LEU A 167 21.11 -3.40 7.92
CA LEU A 167 20.44 -4.26 6.96
C LEU A 167 21.31 -4.26 5.70
N LYS A 168 21.72 -5.44 5.25
CA LYS A 168 22.45 -5.62 4.00
C LYS A 168 21.69 -6.59 3.11
N VAL A 169 21.36 -6.13 1.91
CA VAL A 169 20.76 -6.95 0.86
C VAL A 169 21.76 -7.01 -0.29
N GLN A 170 22.15 -8.22 -0.69
CA GLN A 170 23.07 -8.45 -1.80
C GLN A 170 22.57 -9.64 -2.61
N ASP A 171 22.09 -9.37 -3.82
CA ASP A 171 21.47 -10.36 -4.70
C ASP A 171 20.30 -11.06 -3.98
N ALA A 172 20.38 -12.38 -3.76
CA ALA A 172 19.38 -13.14 -3.00
C ALA A 172 19.73 -13.29 -1.50
N GLU A 173 20.85 -12.72 -1.03
CA GLU A 173 21.26 -12.81 0.36
C GLU A 173 20.84 -11.56 1.15
N VAL A 174 20.28 -11.80 2.34
CA VAL A 174 19.86 -10.75 3.27
C VAL A 174 20.52 -11.01 4.61
N ALA A 175 21.21 -10.01 5.15
CA ALA A 175 21.83 -10.06 6.46
C ALA A 175 21.34 -8.89 7.31
N VAL A 176 20.90 -9.20 8.53
CA VAL A 176 20.46 -8.21 9.52
C VAL A 176 21.34 -8.33 10.75
N VAL A 177 21.98 -7.24 11.12
CA VAL A 177 22.81 -7.15 12.33
C VAL A 177 22.13 -6.22 13.32
N PHE A 178 21.93 -6.70 14.53
CA PHE A 178 21.28 -5.95 15.60
C PHE A 178 21.83 -6.34 16.97
N TYR A 179 21.50 -5.56 17.98
CA TYR A 179 21.75 -5.88 19.37
C TYR A 179 20.43 -6.21 20.07
N GLN A 180 20.43 -7.28 20.87
CA GLN A 180 19.32 -7.64 21.74
C GLN A 180 19.78 -7.66 23.21
N HIS A 181 18.82 -7.71 24.13
CA HIS A 181 19.11 -7.88 25.55
C HIS A 181 19.53 -9.31 25.84
N ALA A 182 20.63 -9.48 26.57
CA ALA A 182 21.02 -10.80 27.08
C ALA A 182 19.98 -11.31 28.11
N PRO A 183 19.88 -12.63 28.37
CA PRO A 183 18.85 -13.18 29.27
C PRO A 183 18.79 -12.60 30.68
N GLN A 184 19.90 -12.06 31.18
CA GLN A 184 20.00 -11.43 32.51
C GLN A 184 20.11 -9.90 32.46
N GLN A 185 20.02 -9.31 31.26
CA GLN A 185 20.18 -7.87 31.09
C GLN A 185 18.87 -7.14 31.40
N PRO A 186 18.90 -6.04 32.17
CA PRO A 186 17.73 -5.19 32.38
C PRO A 186 17.25 -4.53 31.07
N MET A 187 15.93 -4.51 30.84
CA MET A 187 15.31 -3.84 29.69
C MET A 187 15.48 -2.31 29.68
N ALA A 188 15.88 -1.72 30.80
CA ALA A 188 16.18 -0.29 30.92
C ALA A 188 17.55 0.08 30.33
N GLU A 189 18.44 -0.90 30.17
CA GLU A 189 19.75 -0.71 29.56
C GLU A 189 19.67 -0.87 28.04
N LYS A 190 20.65 -0.31 27.33
CA LYS A 190 20.75 -0.54 25.88
C LYS A 190 21.14 -2.00 25.61
N PRO A 191 20.50 -2.68 24.65
CA PRO A 191 20.84 -4.06 24.31
C PRO A 191 22.32 -4.17 23.94
N ASN A 192 22.99 -5.24 24.40
CA ASN A 192 24.45 -5.39 24.23
C ASN A 192 24.87 -6.74 23.61
N GLN A 193 23.93 -7.67 23.40
CA GLN A 193 24.21 -8.94 22.75
C GLN A 193 24.06 -8.78 21.24
N LYS A 194 25.18 -8.80 20.52
CA LYS A 194 25.17 -8.74 19.06
C LYS A 194 24.59 -10.03 18.47
N MET A 195 23.66 -9.85 17.53
CA MET A 195 23.06 -10.91 16.72
C MET A 195 23.28 -10.60 15.24
N GLU A 196 23.44 -11.66 14.46
CA GLU A 196 23.50 -11.60 13.01
C GLU A 196 22.60 -12.71 12.47
N LEU A 197 21.53 -12.32 11.79
CA LEU A 197 20.63 -13.25 11.13
C LEU A 197 20.84 -13.15 9.62
N LYS A 198 20.92 -14.30 8.96
CA LYS A 198 21.09 -14.42 7.52
C LYS A 198 19.92 -15.16 6.91
N PHE A 199 19.44 -14.61 5.81
CA PHE A 199 18.35 -15.16 5.04
C PHE A 199 18.76 -15.24 3.57
N THR A 200 18.16 -16.19 2.88
CA THR A 200 18.17 -16.26 1.42
C THR A 200 16.76 -16.04 0.92
N LEU A 201 16.63 -15.22 -0.11
CA LEU A 201 15.39 -14.99 -0.83
C LEU A 201 15.15 -16.16 -1.77
N THR A 202 13.99 -16.77 -1.64
CA THR A 202 13.55 -17.86 -2.48
C THR A 202 12.89 -17.34 -3.76
N GLU A 203 12.63 -18.24 -4.73
CA GLU A 203 11.94 -17.89 -5.98
C GLU A 203 10.51 -17.40 -5.76
N ASP A 204 9.87 -17.77 -4.65
CA ASP A 204 8.56 -17.27 -4.22
C ASP A 204 8.64 -15.91 -3.51
N HIS A 205 9.83 -15.29 -3.46
CA HIS A 205 10.08 -14.00 -2.82
C HIS A 205 9.76 -14.01 -1.32
N SER A 206 10.19 -15.07 -0.63
CA SER A 206 10.09 -15.22 0.82
C SER A 206 11.47 -15.40 1.46
N PHE A 207 11.57 -15.09 2.75
CA PHE A 207 12.77 -15.23 3.55
C PHE A 207 12.94 -16.68 4.01
N LYS A 208 14.08 -17.27 3.67
CA LYS A 208 14.51 -18.55 4.22
C LYS A 208 15.75 -18.37 5.07
N THR A 209 15.68 -18.75 6.34
CA THR A 209 16.85 -18.71 7.24
C THR A 209 17.97 -19.60 6.72
N VAL A 210 19.19 -19.06 6.74
CA VAL A 210 20.42 -19.82 6.47
C VAL A 210 20.94 -20.33 7.82
N GLU A 211 20.92 -21.65 8.01
CA GLU A 211 21.53 -22.31 9.17
C GLU A 211 23.07 -22.24 9.14
#